data_AF-A0A345NNV3-F1
#
_entry.id   AF-A0A345NNV3-F1
#
_cell.length_a   1.000
_cell.length_b   1.000
_cell.length_c   1.000
_cell.angle_alpha   90.00
_cell.angle_beta   90.00
_cell.angle_gamma   90.00
#
_symmetry.space_group_name_H-M   'P 1'
#
loop_
_entity.id
_entity.type
_entity.pdbx_description
1 polymer ?
#
loop_
_entity_poly.entity_id
_entity_poly.type
_entity_poly.pdbx_seq_one_letter_code
_entity_poly.pdbx_strand_id
1 'polypeptide(L)'
;MTDQDRAQETAGADGVGERDELVYALEGRFAPHVGAAASLVRDAERGLAEANERLAAARQAAEEERYRSDPLVFMRSTLQEEVEGLDRKTTPKKVRNAYRFLLDRAVELAAGEVQGFHDDAEAERAEREDGVQASLAAQERAEATLEAARAAQERVASAERAARRGLDLMLAKLSGPPEG
;
A
#
# COMPACT_ATOMS: atom_id res chain seq x y z
N MET A 1 14.98 40.28 61.84
CA MET A 1 15.00 39.45 60.62
C MET A 1 15.44 38.07 61.07
N THR A 2 14.45 37.26 61.43
CA THR A 2 14.60 35.98 62.13
C THR A 2 15.00 34.88 61.16
N ASP A 3 15.79 33.90 61.62
CA ASP A 3 16.21 32.70 60.85
C ASP A 3 15.04 31.90 60.25
N GLN A 4 13.80 32.15 60.68
CA GLN A 4 12.58 31.63 60.07
C GLN A 4 12.31 32.15 58.65
N ASP A 5 12.68 33.38 58.31
CA ASP A 5 12.48 33.91 56.94
C ASP A 5 13.44 33.23 55.93
N ARG A 6 14.62 32.80 56.38
CA ARG A 6 15.62 32.14 55.53
C ARG A 6 15.32 30.67 55.26
N ALA A 7 14.71 29.97 56.21
CA ALA A 7 14.30 28.57 56.05
C ALA A 7 13.04 28.41 55.18
N GLN A 8 12.20 29.45 55.10
CA GLN A 8 11.00 29.47 54.27
C GLN A 8 11.33 29.81 52.80
N GLU A 9 12.43 30.55 52.56
CA GLU A 9 12.91 30.90 51.21
C GLU A 9 13.62 29.72 50.51
N THR A 10 14.23 28.78 51.26
CA THR A 10 14.84 27.57 50.69
C THR A 10 13.81 26.47 50.36
N ALA A 11 12.71 26.36 51.11
CA ALA A 11 11.66 25.39 50.84
C ALA A 11 10.85 25.68 49.55
N GLY A 12 10.81 26.94 49.11
CA GLY A 12 10.18 27.34 47.85
C GLY A 12 11.07 27.15 46.61
N ALA A 13 12.40 27.08 46.79
CA ALA A 13 13.37 26.94 45.71
C ALA A 13 13.58 25.47 45.26
N ASP A 14 13.52 24.51 46.20
CA ASP A 14 13.69 23.08 45.90
C ASP A 14 12.50 22.50 45.09
N GLY A 15 11.28 22.97 45.32
CA GLY A 15 10.07 22.45 44.65
C GLY A 15 9.93 22.85 43.17
N VAL A 16 10.56 23.94 42.72
CA VAL A 16 10.58 24.34 41.30
C VAL A 16 11.61 23.52 40.53
N GLY A 17 12.79 23.27 41.11
CA GLY A 17 13.81 22.42 40.52
C GLY A 17 13.34 20.97 40.36
N GLU A 18 12.72 20.40 41.39
CA GLU A 18 12.16 19.04 41.35
C GLU A 18 11.05 18.90 40.29
N ARG A 19 10.19 19.92 40.15
CA ARG A 19 9.16 19.95 39.10
C ARG A 19 9.76 19.88 37.70
N ASP A 20 10.76 20.71 37.41
CA ASP A 20 11.38 20.78 36.09
C ASP A 20 12.11 19.46 35.75
N GLU A 21 12.77 18.84 36.73
CA GLU A 21 13.39 17.52 36.57
C GLU A 21 12.36 16.42 36.25
N LEU A 22 11.21 16.42 36.92
CA LEU A 22 10.15 15.44 36.69
C LEU A 22 9.45 15.64 35.34
N VAL A 23 9.25 16.88 34.90
CA VAL A 23 8.73 17.20 33.57
C VAL A 23 9.72 16.72 32.50
N TYR A 24 11.00 17.03 32.67
CA TYR A 24 12.05 16.58 31.75
C TYR A 24 12.13 15.05 31.65
N ALA A 25 12.03 14.35 32.78
CA ALA A 25 12.01 12.89 32.81
C ALA A 25 10.77 12.29 32.11
N LEU A 26 9.60 12.93 32.27
CA LEU A 26 8.37 12.52 31.57
C LEU A 26 8.54 12.70 30.06
N GLU A 27 9.03 13.86 29.62
CA GLU A 27 9.24 14.18 28.20
C GLU A 27 10.25 13.23 27.56
N GLY A 28 11.37 12.98 28.23
CA GLY A 28 12.37 12.03 27.75
C GLY A 28 11.83 10.61 27.58
N ARG A 29 10.91 10.16 28.44
CA ARG A 29 10.29 8.83 28.36
C ARG A 29 9.24 8.74 27.24
N PHE A 30 8.48 9.79 26.99
CA PHE A 30 7.43 9.79 25.96
C PHE A 30 7.96 10.13 24.56
N ALA A 31 9.04 10.91 24.45
CA ALA A 31 9.64 11.33 23.18
C ALA A 31 9.79 10.20 22.13
N PRO A 32 10.36 9.02 22.43
CA PRO A 32 10.48 7.95 21.45
C PRO A 32 9.13 7.42 20.96
N HIS A 33 8.12 7.37 21.84
CA HIS A 33 6.80 6.86 21.50
C HIS A 33 5.97 7.85 20.70
N VAL A 34 6.06 9.15 21.02
CA VAL A 34 5.46 10.23 20.23
C VAL A 34 6.10 10.28 18.84
N GLY A 35 7.43 10.18 18.78
CA GLY A 35 8.16 10.11 17.51
C GLY A 35 7.75 8.91 16.66
N ALA A 36 7.67 7.71 17.26
CA ALA A 36 7.22 6.51 16.57
C ALA A 36 5.78 6.62 16.05
N ALA A 37 4.86 7.14 16.87
CA ALA A 37 3.47 7.31 16.46
C ALA A 37 3.31 8.34 15.32
N ALA A 38 4.10 9.42 15.33
CA ALA A 38 4.13 10.37 14.23
C ALA A 38 4.74 9.76 12.95
N SER A 39 5.74 8.87 13.07
CA SER A 39 6.28 8.13 11.92
C SER A 39 5.24 7.18 11.32
N LEU A 40 4.49 6.45 12.15
CA LEU A 40 3.42 5.57 11.67
C LEU A 40 2.40 6.31 10.78
N VAL A 41 2.02 7.54 11.16
CA VAL A 41 1.10 8.35 10.36
C VAL A 41 1.75 8.76 9.04
N ARG A 42 2.98 9.25 9.04
CA ARG A 42 3.69 9.63 7.81
C ARG A 42 3.88 8.45 6.85
N ASP A 43 4.19 7.29 7.39
CA ASP A 43 4.38 6.07 6.59
C ASP A 43 3.04 5.60 6.00
N ALA A 44 1.95 5.67 6.75
CA ALA A 44 0.61 5.37 6.26
C ALA A 44 0.10 6.38 5.22
N GLU A 45 0.40 7.68 5.39
CA GLU A 45 0.10 8.73 4.40
C GLU A 45 0.84 8.48 3.09
N ARG A 46 2.12 8.09 3.18
CA ARG A 46 2.91 7.70 2.00
C ARG A 46 2.31 6.46 1.31
N GLY A 47 1.96 5.44 2.08
CA GLY A 47 1.33 4.23 1.55
C GLY A 47 -0.01 4.52 0.85
N LEU A 48 -0.80 5.46 1.36
CA LEU A 48 -2.02 5.92 0.72
C LEU A 48 -1.75 6.68 -0.58
N ALA A 49 -0.74 7.55 -0.61
CA ALA A 49 -0.33 8.24 -1.83
C ALA A 49 0.10 7.24 -2.92
N GLU A 50 0.94 6.26 -2.58
CA GLU A 50 1.38 5.20 -3.49
C GLU A 50 0.21 4.32 -3.99
N ALA A 51 -0.80 4.06 -3.16
CA ALA A 51 -1.98 3.32 -3.57
C ALA A 51 -2.85 4.13 -4.55
N ASN A 52 -2.98 5.44 -4.33
CA ASN A 52 -3.71 6.33 -5.23
C ASN A 52 -3.02 6.47 -6.60
N GLU A 53 -1.69 6.57 -6.62
CA GLU A 53 -0.90 6.58 -7.86
C GLU A 53 -1.08 5.29 -8.65
N ARG A 54 -1.02 4.14 -7.98
CA ARG A 54 -1.28 2.83 -8.62
C ARG A 54 -2.68 2.72 -9.19
N LEU A 55 -3.70 3.18 -8.46
CA LEU A 55 -5.07 3.19 -8.96
C LEU A 55 -5.23 4.10 -10.18
N ALA A 56 -4.60 5.27 -10.19
CA ALA A 56 -4.62 6.17 -11.33
C ALA A 56 -3.97 5.51 -12.56
N ALA A 57 -2.81 4.85 -12.38
CA ALA A 57 -2.13 4.12 -13.43
C ALA A 57 -2.98 2.95 -13.97
N ALA A 58 -3.60 2.16 -13.09
CA ALA A 58 -4.47 1.04 -13.48
C ALA A 58 -5.69 1.51 -14.28
N ARG A 59 -6.31 2.64 -13.87
CA ARG A 59 -7.42 3.24 -14.62
C ARG A 59 -6.99 3.73 -16.00
N GLN A 60 -5.85 4.40 -16.08
CA GLN A 60 -5.31 4.85 -17.35
C GLN A 60 -5.00 3.67 -18.28
N ALA A 61 -4.39 2.61 -17.76
CA ALA A 61 -4.12 1.40 -18.53
C ALA A 61 -5.42 0.75 -19.05
N ALA A 62 -6.45 0.65 -18.22
CA ALA A 62 -7.75 0.12 -18.62
C ALA A 62 -8.47 0.99 -19.67
N GLU A 63 -8.29 2.31 -19.63
CA GLU A 63 -8.80 3.23 -20.67
C GLU A 63 -8.01 3.11 -22.00
N GLU A 64 -6.71 2.86 -21.90
CA GLU A 64 -5.81 2.70 -23.05
C GLU A 64 -5.92 1.32 -23.72
N GLU A 65 -6.52 0.34 -23.04
CA GLU A 65 -6.73 -1.01 -23.54
C GLU A 65 -7.73 -1.03 -24.70
N ARG A 66 -7.19 -0.77 -25.90
CA ARG A 66 -7.95 -0.83 -27.16
C ARG A 66 -8.15 -2.26 -27.60
N TYR A 67 -9.27 -2.47 -28.31
CA TYR A 67 -9.56 -3.69 -29.06
C TYR A 67 -8.34 -4.17 -29.85
N ARG A 68 -7.82 -5.35 -29.49
CA ARG A 68 -6.79 -6.06 -30.22
C ARG A 68 -7.48 -7.09 -31.11
N SER A 69 -7.36 -6.93 -32.43
CA SER A 69 -7.86 -7.95 -33.36
C SER A 69 -7.05 -9.23 -33.19
N ASP A 70 -7.72 -10.37 -33.06
CA ASP A 70 -7.07 -11.68 -33.06
C ASP A 70 -6.76 -12.12 -34.52
N PRO A 71 -5.48 -12.12 -34.96
CA PRO A 71 -5.11 -12.56 -36.29
C PRO A 71 -5.32 -14.07 -36.51
N LEU A 72 -5.39 -14.87 -35.44
CA LEU A 72 -5.57 -16.32 -35.53
C LEU A 72 -6.96 -16.69 -36.07
N VAL A 73 -7.98 -15.85 -35.87
CA VAL A 73 -9.32 -16.03 -36.46
C VAL A 73 -9.22 -16.20 -37.97
N PHE A 74 -8.42 -15.37 -38.65
CA PHE A 74 -8.22 -15.46 -40.10
C PHE A 74 -7.36 -16.67 -40.49
N MET A 75 -6.37 -17.02 -39.68
CA MET A 75 -5.52 -18.20 -39.93
C MET A 75 -6.32 -19.50 -39.83
N ARG A 76 -7.24 -19.63 -38.87
CA ARG A 76 -8.16 -20.78 -38.75
C ARG A 76 -9.00 -20.97 -40.01
N SER A 77 -9.57 -19.87 -40.53
CA SER A 77 -10.35 -19.89 -41.78
C SER A 77 -9.49 -20.28 -42.98
N THR A 78 -8.32 -19.64 -43.13
CA THR A 78 -7.38 -19.92 -44.22
C THR A 78 -6.95 -21.39 -44.22
N LEU A 79 -6.70 -21.97 -43.04
CA LEU A 79 -6.28 -23.38 -42.94
C LEU A 79 -7.35 -24.33 -43.48
N GLN A 80 -8.62 -24.06 -43.20
CA GLN A 80 -9.75 -24.84 -43.70
C GLN A 80 -9.86 -24.76 -45.23
N GLU A 81 -9.70 -23.56 -45.78
CA GLU A 81 -9.70 -23.33 -47.24
C GLU A 81 -8.56 -24.08 -47.95
N GLU A 82 -7.37 -24.16 -47.33
CA GLU A 82 -6.23 -24.91 -47.87
C GLU A 82 -6.48 -26.43 -47.87
N VAL A 83 -7.18 -26.97 -46.87
CA VAL A 83 -7.61 -28.39 -46.85
C VAL A 83 -8.57 -28.65 -48.01
N GLU A 84 -9.57 -27.80 -48.22
CA GLU A 84 -10.50 -27.91 -49.36
C GLU A 84 -9.79 -27.70 -50.71
N GLY A 85 -8.75 -26.86 -50.73
CA GLY A 85 -7.86 -26.67 -51.87
C GLY A 85 -7.06 -27.91 -52.24
N LEU A 86 -6.67 -28.72 -51.24
CA LEU A 86 -5.90 -29.95 -51.41
C LEU A 86 -6.73 -31.05 -52.11
N ASP A 87 -8.00 -31.20 -51.74
CA ASP A 87 -8.93 -32.21 -52.30
C ASP A 87 -9.10 -32.04 -53.82
N ARG A 88 -9.01 -30.80 -54.30
CA ARG A 88 -9.10 -30.46 -55.73
C ARG A 88 -7.83 -30.75 -56.54
N LYS A 89 -6.72 -31.15 -55.91
CA LYS A 89 -5.43 -31.38 -56.60
C LYS A 89 -5.33 -32.81 -57.12
N THR A 90 -5.13 -32.96 -58.42
CA THR A 90 -5.12 -34.28 -59.09
C THR A 90 -3.73 -34.85 -59.39
N THR A 91 -2.65 -34.06 -59.27
CA THR A 91 -1.29 -34.53 -59.58
C THR A 91 -0.44 -34.74 -58.32
N PRO A 92 0.32 -35.84 -58.20
CA PRO A 92 1.09 -36.15 -56.99
C PRO A 92 2.08 -35.06 -56.56
N LYS A 93 2.65 -34.33 -57.53
CA LYS A 93 3.55 -33.19 -57.24
C LYS A 93 2.79 -32.02 -56.60
N LYS A 94 1.59 -31.68 -57.10
CA LYS A 94 0.76 -30.60 -56.57
C LYS A 94 0.22 -30.94 -55.18
N VAL A 95 -0.20 -32.18 -54.98
CA VAL A 95 -0.67 -32.68 -53.66
C VAL A 95 0.44 -32.53 -52.61
N ARG A 96 1.65 -33.04 -52.89
CA ARG A 96 2.78 -32.95 -51.95
C ARG A 96 3.19 -31.51 -51.62
N ASN A 97 3.19 -30.61 -52.60
CA ASN A 97 3.53 -29.22 -52.37
C ASN A 97 2.44 -28.49 -51.54
N ALA A 98 1.17 -28.69 -51.87
CA ALA A 98 0.06 -28.11 -51.12
C ALA A 98 0.00 -28.64 -49.68
N TYR A 99 0.24 -29.94 -49.47
CA TYR A 99 0.32 -30.52 -48.13
C TYR A 99 1.46 -29.93 -47.28
N ARG A 100 2.65 -29.71 -47.87
CA ARG A 100 3.76 -29.06 -47.14
C ARG A 100 3.39 -27.65 -46.69
N PHE A 101 2.79 -26.87 -47.58
CA PHE A 101 2.30 -25.52 -47.24
C PHE A 101 1.23 -25.55 -46.14
N LEU A 102 0.24 -26.45 -46.26
CA LEU A 102 -0.78 -26.66 -45.23
C LEU A 102 -0.15 -27.02 -43.88
N LEU A 103 0.84 -27.92 -43.87
CA LEU A 103 1.54 -28.34 -42.66
C LEU A 103 2.29 -27.15 -42.02
N ASP A 104 3.03 -26.37 -42.80
CA ASP A 104 3.74 -25.20 -42.30
C ASP A 104 2.76 -24.20 -41.65
N ARG A 105 1.62 -23.93 -42.31
CA ARG A 105 0.57 -23.04 -41.76
C ARG A 105 -0.13 -23.61 -40.54
N ALA A 106 -0.32 -24.93 -40.46
CA ALA A 106 -0.91 -25.58 -39.31
C ALA A 106 0.01 -25.49 -38.08
N VAL A 107 1.33 -25.64 -38.29
CA VAL A 107 2.34 -25.46 -37.24
C VAL A 107 2.39 -24.00 -36.76
N GLU A 108 2.36 -23.03 -37.68
CA GLU A 108 2.29 -21.62 -37.32
C GLU A 108 1.03 -21.29 -36.49
N LEU A 109 -0.13 -21.79 -36.91
CA LEU A 109 -1.38 -21.63 -36.16
C LEU A 109 -1.26 -22.25 -34.76
N ALA A 110 -0.78 -23.49 -34.66
CA ALA A 110 -0.63 -24.16 -33.37
C ALA A 110 0.32 -23.41 -32.42
N ALA A 111 1.43 -22.87 -32.93
CA ALA A 111 2.32 -22.03 -32.13
C ALA A 111 1.62 -20.74 -31.67
N GLY A 112 0.84 -20.12 -32.55
CA GLY A 112 0.02 -18.94 -32.23
C GLY A 112 -1.02 -19.20 -31.15
N GLU A 113 -1.74 -20.33 -31.20
CA GLU A 113 -2.75 -20.70 -30.20
C GLU A 113 -2.13 -20.92 -28.82
N VAL A 114 -0.98 -21.59 -28.75
CA VAL A 114 -0.25 -21.80 -27.49
C VAL A 114 0.23 -20.47 -26.92
N GLN A 115 0.81 -19.60 -27.76
CA GLN A 115 1.25 -18.29 -27.32
C GLN A 115 0.06 -17.44 -26.84
N GLY A 116 -1.05 -17.42 -27.58
CA GLY A 116 -2.27 -16.69 -27.21
C GLY A 116 -2.82 -17.14 -25.86
N PHE A 117 -2.84 -18.44 -25.59
CA PHE A 117 -3.22 -18.96 -24.27
C PHE A 117 -2.30 -18.45 -23.15
N HIS A 118 -0.99 -18.41 -23.38
CA HIS A 118 -0.04 -17.87 -22.39
C HIS A 118 -0.25 -16.38 -22.19
N ASP A 119 -0.41 -15.61 -23.26
CA ASP A 119 -0.67 -14.17 -23.20
C ASP A 119 -1.97 -13.86 -22.43
N ASP A 120 -3.05 -14.61 -22.69
CA ASP A 120 -4.33 -14.48 -21.99
C ASP A 120 -4.21 -14.82 -20.50
N ALA A 121 -3.48 -15.89 -20.17
CA ALA A 121 -3.25 -16.29 -18.78
C ALA A 121 -2.37 -15.29 -18.01
N GLU A 122 -1.40 -14.68 -18.68
CA GLU A 122 -0.58 -13.59 -18.12
C GLU A 122 -1.41 -12.32 -17.93
N ALA A 123 -2.24 -11.96 -18.90
CA ALA A 123 -3.15 -10.81 -18.81
C ALA A 123 -4.17 -10.97 -17.67
N GLU A 124 -4.78 -12.15 -17.52
CA GLU A 124 -5.69 -12.44 -16.41
C GLU A 124 -4.99 -12.35 -15.05
N ARG A 125 -3.72 -12.80 -14.97
CA ARG A 125 -2.93 -12.68 -13.75
C ARG A 125 -2.63 -11.22 -13.43
N ALA A 126 -2.20 -10.44 -14.44
CA ALA A 126 -1.92 -9.03 -14.30
C ALA A 126 -3.18 -8.25 -13.86
N GLU A 127 -4.35 -8.54 -14.43
CA GLU A 127 -5.61 -7.90 -14.02
C GLU A 127 -5.97 -8.25 -12.55
N ARG A 128 -5.73 -9.48 -12.11
CA ARG A 128 -5.98 -9.87 -10.72
C ARG A 128 -5.03 -9.20 -9.72
N GLU A 129 -3.79 -8.95 -10.09
CA GLU A 129 -2.75 -8.43 -9.20
C GLU A 129 -2.67 -6.90 -9.24
N ASP A 130 -2.75 -6.33 -10.43
CA ASP A 130 -2.51 -4.91 -10.73
C ASP A 130 -3.70 -4.20 -11.38
N GLY A 131 -4.78 -4.93 -11.68
CA GLY A 131 -5.99 -4.36 -12.26
C GLY A 131 -6.69 -3.34 -11.37
N VAL A 132 -7.70 -2.67 -11.94
CA VAL A 132 -8.39 -1.56 -11.27
C VAL A 132 -9.01 -2.01 -9.94
N GLN A 133 -9.60 -3.20 -9.90
CA GLN A 133 -10.23 -3.74 -8.68
C GLN A 133 -9.19 -4.06 -7.60
N ALA A 134 -8.05 -4.63 -7.97
CA ALA A 134 -6.95 -4.91 -7.04
C ALA A 134 -6.39 -3.61 -6.45
N SER A 135 -6.24 -2.59 -7.30
CA SER A 135 -5.81 -1.24 -6.90
C SER A 135 -6.81 -0.54 -5.98
N LEU A 136 -8.11 -0.66 -6.24
CA LEU A 136 -9.16 -0.13 -5.34
C LEU A 136 -9.09 -0.80 -3.96
N ALA A 137 -8.98 -2.13 -3.91
CA ALA A 137 -8.84 -2.84 -2.66
C ALA A 137 -7.54 -2.46 -1.91
N ALA A 138 -6.46 -2.17 -2.63
CA ALA A 138 -5.22 -1.67 -2.03
C ALA A 138 -5.39 -0.26 -1.44
N GLN A 139 -6.11 0.63 -2.10
CA GLN A 139 -6.46 1.95 -1.58
C GLN A 139 -7.28 1.84 -0.28
N GLU A 140 -8.34 1.02 -0.26
CA GLU A 140 -9.17 0.82 0.94
C GLU A 140 -8.34 0.33 2.14
N ARG A 141 -7.42 -0.61 1.91
CA ARG A 141 -6.49 -1.08 2.96
C ARG A 141 -5.55 0.01 3.44
N ALA A 142 -5.06 0.87 2.54
CA ALA A 142 -4.19 1.98 2.90
C ALA A 142 -4.92 3.05 3.72
N GLU A 143 -6.17 3.37 3.35
CA GLU A 143 -7.04 4.27 4.13
C GLU A 143 -7.30 3.72 5.53
N ALA A 144 -7.64 2.43 5.64
CA ALA A 144 -7.82 1.77 6.94
C ALA A 144 -6.54 1.80 7.79
N THR A 145 -5.37 1.65 7.16
CA THR A 145 -4.07 1.73 7.83
C THR A 145 -3.79 3.13 8.36
N LEU A 146 -4.10 4.17 7.58
CA LEU A 146 -3.95 5.56 8.00
C LEU A 146 -4.85 5.89 9.19
N GLU A 147 -6.10 5.47 9.18
CA GLU A 147 -7.02 5.65 10.30
C GLU A 147 -6.53 4.92 11.56
N ALA A 148 -6.02 3.69 11.41
CA ALA A 148 -5.41 2.96 12.53
C ALA A 148 -4.17 3.67 13.10
N ALA A 149 -3.33 4.25 12.23
CA ALA A 149 -2.14 5.00 12.63
C ALA A 149 -2.51 6.29 13.39
N ARG A 150 -3.50 7.05 12.90
CA ARG A 150 -4.05 8.23 13.58
C ARG A 150 -4.61 7.88 14.95
N ALA A 151 -5.38 6.80 15.03
CA ALA A 151 -5.91 6.31 16.30
C ALA A 151 -4.79 5.91 17.28
N ALA A 152 -3.69 5.32 16.79
CA ALA A 152 -2.52 5.02 17.61
C ALA A 152 -1.83 6.28 18.14
N GLN A 153 -1.65 7.30 17.29
CA GLN A 153 -1.11 8.59 17.67
C GLN A 153 -1.95 9.27 18.75
N GLU A 154 -3.28 9.26 18.60
CA GLU A 154 -4.18 9.83 19.60
C GLU A 154 -4.12 9.07 20.93
N ARG A 155 -4.01 7.74 20.91
CA ARG A 155 -3.81 6.94 22.14
C ARG A 155 -2.51 7.29 22.86
N VAL A 156 -1.41 7.47 22.13
CA VAL A 156 -0.12 7.90 22.70
C VAL A 156 -0.23 9.30 23.29
N ALA A 157 -0.82 10.25 22.56
CA ALA A 157 -1.03 11.61 23.04
C ALA A 157 -1.93 11.63 24.29
N SER A 158 -2.98 10.81 24.32
CA SER A 158 -3.86 10.66 25.48
C SER A 158 -3.12 10.11 26.70
N ALA A 159 -2.27 9.11 26.51
CA ALA A 159 -1.43 8.55 27.58
C ALA A 159 -0.44 9.58 28.13
N GLU A 160 0.20 10.37 27.25
CA GLU A 160 1.08 11.46 27.66
C GLU A 160 0.33 12.53 28.47
N ARG A 161 -0.84 12.98 28.00
CA ARG A 161 -1.69 13.93 28.72
C ARG A 161 -2.12 13.38 30.08
N ALA A 162 -2.42 12.09 30.18
CA ALA A 162 -2.75 11.45 31.45
C ALA A 162 -1.56 11.46 32.43
N ALA A 163 -0.35 11.16 31.93
CA ALA A 163 0.86 11.22 32.74
C ALA A 163 1.17 12.64 33.23
N ARG A 164 1.03 13.65 32.36
CA ARG A 164 1.20 15.07 32.72
C ARG A 164 0.21 15.51 33.80
N ARG A 165 -1.08 15.17 33.63
CA ARG A 165 -2.10 15.43 34.67
C ARG A 165 -1.79 14.73 35.99
N GLY A 166 -1.27 13.50 35.93
CA GLY A 166 -0.84 12.75 37.11
C GLY A 166 0.31 13.45 37.86
N LEU A 167 1.29 13.97 37.12
CA LEU A 167 2.38 14.77 37.67
C LEU A 167 1.88 16.06 38.33
N ASP A 168 1.02 16.82 37.64
CA ASP A 168 0.45 18.07 38.20
C ASP A 168 -0.31 17.81 39.50
N LEU A 169 -1.12 16.74 39.56
CA LEU A 169 -1.86 16.35 40.76
C LEU A 169 -0.92 15.93 41.89
N MET A 170 0.15 15.19 41.58
CA MET A 170 1.15 14.78 42.57
C MET A 170 1.83 16.00 43.19
N LEU A 171 2.31 16.93 42.36
CA LEU A 171 2.94 18.17 42.82
C LEU A 171 1.99 18.99 43.70
N ALA A 172 0.75 19.19 43.27
CA ALA A 172 -0.26 19.91 44.05
C ALA A 172 -0.52 19.29 45.44
N LYS A 173 -0.46 17.96 45.56
CA LYS A 173 -0.60 17.27 46.86
C LYS A 173 0.63 17.41 47.74
N LEU A 174 1.82 17.42 47.15
CA LEU A 174 3.08 17.58 47.88
C LEU A 174 3.28 19.01 48.39
N SER A 175 2.67 20.02 47.74
CA SER A 175 2.78 21.42 48.15
C SER A 175 1.92 21.82 49.36
N GLY A 176 0.87 21.05 49.72
CA GLY A 176 0.01 21.26 50.91
C GLY A 176 -0.75 22.61 51.00
N PRO A 177 -1.92 22.69 51.68
CA PRO A 177 -2.48 23.99 52.08
C PRO A 177 -1.64 24.59 53.24
N PRO A 178 -1.48 25.92 53.33
CA PRO A 178 -0.82 26.52 54.48
C PRO A 178 -1.59 26.16 55.75
N GLU A 179 -0.90 25.55 56.72
CA GLU A 179 -1.44 25.29 58.05
C GLU A 179 -1.97 26.61 58.64
N GLY A 180 -3.24 26.60 59.03
CA GLY A 180 -3.90 27.71 59.72
C GLY A 180 -3.55 27.77 61.20
#